data_AF-W2SJ99-F1
#
_entry.id   AF-W2SJ99-F1
#
_cell.length_a   1.000
_cell.length_b   1.000
_cell.length_c   1.000
_cell.angle_alpha   90.00
_cell.angle_beta   90.00
_cell.angle_gamma   90.00
#
_symmetry.space_group_name_H-M   'P 1'
#
loop_
_entity.id
_entity.type
_entity.pdbx_description
1 polymer ?
#
loop_
_entity_poly.entity_id
_entity_poly.type
_entity_poly.pdbx_seq_one_letter_code
_entity_poly.pdbx_strand_id
1 'polypeptide(L)'
;MAETTRVSTEELERREKYLRAGLREVHPLDPFTWSYPMKGAGVMFGTSILGCHLYNVWNKRPYYYAIVPRLIGVGIMTAVGYGMGSLREHHYKTRDAVIQHYIELHPKDFDHFNDSTYFI
;
A
#
# COMPACT_ATOMS: atom_id res chain seq x y z
N MET A 1 22.97 -9.54 22.14
CA MET A 1 21.81 -10.46 22.00
C MET A 1 22.24 -11.91 21.79
N ALA A 2 21.42 -12.91 22.11
CA ALA A 2 21.70 -14.33 21.82
C ALA A 2 21.73 -14.59 20.30
N GLU A 3 22.52 -15.55 19.81
CA GLU A 3 22.59 -15.92 18.38
C GLU A 3 21.21 -16.21 17.77
N THR A 4 20.28 -16.74 18.56
CA THR A 4 18.91 -17.05 18.16
C THR A 4 18.05 -15.83 17.83
N THR A 5 18.47 -14.63 18.26
CA THR A 5 17.78 -13.35 18.02
C THR A 5 18.42 -12.53 16.91
N ARG A 6 19.58 -12.94 16.38
CA ARG A 6 20.28 -12.21 15.33
C ARG A 6 19.63 -12.57 13.98
N VAL A 7 18.99 -11.59 13.35
CA VAL A 7 18.46 -11.73 11.99
C VAL A 7 19.64 -11.93 11.03
N SER A 8 19.56 -12.91 10.13
CA SER A 8 20.61 -13.15 9.15
C SER A 8 20.76 -11.95 8.20
N THR A 9 21.96 -11.73 7.67
CA THR A 9 22.23 -10.64 6.71
C THR A 9 21.36 -10.77 5.46
N GLU A 10 21.17 -12.00 4.96
CA GLU A 10 20.29 -12.31 3.84
C GLU A 10 18.83 -11.87 4.09
N GLU A 11 18.35 -12.04 5.33
CA GLU A 11 17.00 -11.66 5.72
C GLU A 11 16.85 -10.13 5.84
N LEU A 12 17.91 -9.42 6.22
CA LEU A 12 17.94 -7.95 6.23
C LEU A 12 17.91 -7.38 4.81
N GLU A 13 18.77 -7.89 3.91
CA GLU A 13 18.79 -7.48 2.50
C GLU A 13 17.45 -7.73 1.82
N ARG A 14 16.80 -8.85 2.14
CA ARG A 14 15.43 -9.15 1.67
C ARG A 14 14.43 -8.10 2.13
N ARG A 15 14.49 -7.68 3.40
CA ARG A 15 13.58 -6.66 3.97
C ARG A 15 13.82 -5.29 3.34
N GLU A 16 15.08 -4.91 3.19
CA GLU A 16 15.47 -3.65 2.56
C GLU A 16 15.01 -3.57 1.10
N LYS A 17 15.13 -4.68 0.37
CA LYS A 17 14.59 -4.79 -1.00
C LYS A 17 13.09 -4.54 -1.03
N TYR A 18 12.33 -5.03 -0.04
CA TYR A 18 10.88 -4.81 0.01
C TYR A 18 10.44 -3.44 0.51
N LEU A 19 11.36 -2.58 0.98
CA LEU A 19 11.02 -1.21 1.36
C LEU A 19 10.58 -0.37 0.17
N ARG A 20 11.13 -0.64 -1.03
CA ARG A 20 10.72 0.06 -2.25
C ARG A 20 9.41 -0.52 -2.79
N ALA A 21 8.51 0.39 -3.15
CA ALA A 21 7.22 0.04 -3.73
C ALA A 21 7.39 -0.80 -5.01
N GLY A 22 6.66 -1.93 -5.10
CA GLY A 22 6.63 -2.80 -6.28
C GLY A 22 7.67 -3.92 -6.31
N LEU A 23 8.58 -4.00 -5.33
CA LEU A 23 9.54 -5.11 -5.22
C LEU A 23 9.04 -6.29 -4.38
N ARG A 24 7.95 -6.10 -3.63
CA ARG A 24 7.31 -7.15 -2.83
C ARG A 24 6.36 -7.97 -3.70
N GLU A 25 6.40 -9.29 -3.53
CA GLU A 25 5.48 -10.21 -4.18
C GLU A 25 4.04 -9.92 -3.75
N VAL A 26 3.13 -9.87 -4.73
CA VAL A 26 1.71 -9.56 -4.49
C VAL A 26 1.00 -10.85 -4.09
N HIS A 27 0.46 -10.87 -2.87
CA HIS A 27 -0.39 -11.94 -2.39
C HIS A 27 -1.86 -11.49 -2.44
N PRO A 28 -2.75 -12.21 -3.16
CA PRO A 28 -4.16 -11.83 -3.28
C PRO A 28 -4.92 -11.77 -1.94
N LEU A 29 -4.47 -12.51 -0.92
CA LEU A 29 -5.14 -12.53 0.39
C LEU A 29 -4.55 -11.52 1.38
N ASP A 30 -3.37 -10.96 1.11
CA ASP A 30 -2.73 -9.96 1.96
C ASP A 30 -2.84 -8.57 1.30
N PRO A 31 -3.79 -7.71 1.73
CA PRO A 31 -3.98 -6.38 1.16
C PRO A 31 -2.77 -5.46 1.38
N PHE A 32 -1.86 -5.79 2.30
CA PHE A 32 -0.66 -4.98 2.52
C PHE A 32 0.38 -5.16 1.41
N THR A 33 0.35 -6.27 0.69
CA THR A 33 1.25 -6.56 -0.45
C THR A 33 0.84 -5.86 -1.74
N TRP A 34 -0.38 -5.39 -1.83
CA TRP A 34 -0.90 -4.80 -3.06
C TRP A 34 -0.23 -3.47 -3.38
N SER A 35 -0.24 -3.08 -4.66
CA SER A 35 0.16 -1.72 -5.04
C SER A 35 -0.82 -0.68 -4.49
N TYR A 36 -0.38 0.57 -4.30
CA TYR A 36 -1.24 1.64 -3.82
C TYR A 36 -2.50 1.87 -4.68
N PRO A 37 -2.45 1.80 -6.03
CA PRO A 37 -3.64 1.83 -6.88
C PRO A 37 -4.63 0.73 -6.53
N MET A 38 -4.15 -0.51 -6.34
CA MET A 38 -4.99 -1.65 -6.00
C MET A 38 -5.60 -1.53 -4.61
N LYS A 39 -4.86 -1.00 -3.63
CA LYS A 39 -5.41 -0.67 -2.30
C LYS A 39 -6.53 0.37 -2.42
N GLY A 40 -6.30 1.44 -3.17
CA GLY A 40 -7.30 2.48 -3.41
C GLY A 40 -8.57 1.94 -4.08
N ALA A 41 -8.41 1.12 -5.11
CA ALA A 41 -9.50 0.43 -5.78
C ALA A 41 -10.27 -0.49 -4.83
N GLY A 42 -9.57 -1.34 -4.06
CA GLY A 42 -10.17 -2.26 -3.12
C GLY A 42 -10.99 -1.58 -2.02
N VAL A 43 -10.47 -0.47 -1.45
CA VAL A 43 -11.19 0.32 -0.45
C VAL A 43 -12.46 0.94 -1.05
N MET A 44 -12.38 1.54 -2.24
CA MET A 44 -13.54 2.15 -2.88
C MET A 44 -14.58 1.12 -3.31
N PHE A 45 -14.15 -0.04 -3.80
CA PHE A 45 -15.02 -1.16 -4.12
C PHE A 45 -15.79 -1.65 -2.88
N GLY A 46 -15.07 -1.92 -1.79
CA GLY A 46 -15.65 -2.40 -0.54
C GLY A 46 -16.64 -1.40 0.07
N THR A 47 -16.26 -0.12 0.13
CA THR A 47 -17.15 0.94 0.66
C THR A 47 -18.37 1.17 -0.24
N SER A 48 -18.24 1.04 -1.56
CA SER A 48 -19.37 1.16 -2.49
C SER A 48 -20.38 0.02 -2.35
N ILE A 49 -19.90 -1.22 -2.21
CA ILE A 49 -20.77 -2.39 -1.96
C ILE A 49 -21.47 -2.25 -0.60
N LEU A 50 -20.73 -1.89 0.44
CA LEU A 50 -21.28 -1.68 1.76
C LEU A 50 -22.34 -0.57 1.75
N GLY A 51 -22.06 0.55 1.07
CA GLY A 51 -23.01 1.64 0.88
C GLY A 51 -24.29 1.20 0.16
N CYS A 52 -24.15 0.41 -0.92
CA CYS A 52 -25.29 -0.17 -1.63
C CYS A 52 -26.12 -1.11 -0.73
N HIS A 53 -25.45 -1.93 0.08
CA HIS A 53 -26.10 -2.84 1.01
C HIS A 53 -26.87 -2.07 2.10
N LEU A 54 -26.21 -1.10 2.75
CA LEU A 54 -26.84 -0.26 3.77
C LEU A 54 -28.02 0.55 3.21
N TYR A 55 -27.90 1.07 1.99
CA TYR A 55 -29.00 1.75 1.30
C TYR A 55 -30.20 0.82 1.09
N ASN A 56 -29.98 -0.46 0.75
CA ASN A 56 -31.06 -1.43 0.62
C ASN A 56 -31.76 -1.72 1.93
N VAL A 57 -30.97 -1.96 2.99
CA VAL A 57 -31.50 -2.22 4.34
C VAL A 57 -32.34 -1.03 4.80
N TRP A 58 -31.83 0.20 4.63
CA TRP A 58 -32.51 1.43 5.01
C TRP A 58 -33.85 1.61 4.26
N ASN A 59 -33.85 1.38 2.95
CA ASN A 59 -35.04 1.57 2.11
C ASN A 59 -35.93 0.33 2.01
N LYS A 60 -35.67 -0.71 2.82
CA LYS A 60 -36.37 -2.01 2.79
C LYS A 60 -36.47 -2.59 1.37
N ARG A 61 -35.43 -2.39 0.56
CA ARG A 61 -35.33 -2.92 -0.81
C ARG A 61 -34.65 -4.30 -0.79
N PRO A 62 -35.05 -5.23 -1.66
CA PRO A 62 -34.35 -6.51 -1.79
C PRO A 62 -32.91 -6.30 -2.27
N TYR A 63 -32.02 -7.24 -1.96
CA TYR A 63 -30.58 -7.11 -2.24
C TYR A 63 -30.27 -6.91 -3.73
N TYR A 64 -31.08 -7.49 -4.62
CA TYR A 64 -30.92 -7.43 -6.09
C TYR A 64 -31.54 -6.18 -6.73
N TYR A 65 -32.14 -5.27 -5.95
CA TYR A 65 -32.74 -4.06 -6.48
C TYR A 65 -31.72 -3.24 -7.30
N ALA A 66 -32.09 -2.84 -8.52
CA ALA A 66 -31.24 -2.00 -9.38
C ALA A 66 -29.79 -2.50 -9.56
N ILE A 67 -29.59 -3.82 -9.66
CA ILE A 67 -28.24 -4.41 -9.66
C ILE A 67 -27.35 -3.89 -10.80
N VAL A 68 -27.88 -3.74 -12.02
CA VAL A 68 -27.12 -3.26 -13.19
C VAL A 68 -26.58 -1.84 -12.98
N PRO A 69 -27.40 -0.80 -12.71
CA PRO A 69 -26.88 0.55 -12.49
C PRO A 69 -25.99 0.64 -11.25
N ARG A 70 -26.19 -0.21 -10.23
CA ARG A 70 -25.31 -0.27 -9.05
C ARG A 70 -23.95 -0.84 -9.36
N LEU A 71 -23.87 -1.91 -10.15
CA LEU A 71 -22.59 -2.48 -10.58
C LEU A 71 -21.81 -1.46 -11.43
N ILE A 72 -22.50 -0.69 -12.27
CA ILE A 72 -21.88 0.43 -13.01
C ILE A 72 -21.34 1.48 -12.03
N GLY A 73 -22.15 1.92 -11.06
CA GLY A 73 -21.73 2.88 -10.05
C GLY A 73 -20.53 2.40 -9.22
N VAL A 74 -20.55 1.14 -8.77
CA VAL A 74 -19.43 0.50 -8.05
C VAL A 74 -18.18 0.48 -8.93
N GLY A 75 -18.31 0.15 -10.22
CA GLY A 75 -17.20 0.18 -11.18
C GLY A 75 -16.57 1.56 -11.31
N ILE A 76 -17.39 2.61 -11.44
CA ILE A 76 -16.93 4.01 -11.50
C ILE A 76 -16.19 4.39 -10.21
N MET A 77 -16.79 4.12 -9.04
CA MET A 77 -16.16 4.45 -7.76
C MET A 77 -14.84 3.70 -7.54
N THR A 78 -14.77 2.44 -7.99
CA THR A 78 -13.54 1.64 -7.96
C THR A 78 -12.45 2.23 -8.84
N ALA A 79 -12.79 2.67 -10.06
CA ALA A 79 -11.86 3.35 -10.96
C ALA A 79 -11.34 4.68 -10.38
N VAL A 80 -12.22 5.45 -9.71
CA VAL A 80 -11.81 6.66 -8.98
C VAL A 80 -10.81 6.29 -7.87
N GLY A 81 -11.08 5.23 -7.10
CA GLY A 81 -10.16 4.72 -6.08
C GLY A 81 -8.79 4.33 -6.63
N TYR A 82 -8.77 3.67 -7.80
CA TYR A 82 -7.53 3.34 -8.50
C TYR A 82 -6.74 4.60 -8.89
N GLY A 83 -7.42 5.61 -9.44
CA GLY A 83 -6.82 6.89 -9.80
C GLY A 83 -6.21 7.61 -8.60
N MET A 84 -6.95 7.69 -7.48
CA MET A 84 -6.45 8.27 -6.23
C MET A 84 -5.23 7.50 -5.69
N GLY A 85 -5.26 6.16 -5.74
CA GLY A 85 -4.12 5.33 -5.33
C GLY A 85 -2.89 5.53 -6.22
N SER A 86 -3.08 5.77 -7.51
CA SER A 86 -2.00 6.07 -8.47
C SER A 86 -1.34 7.43 -8.21
N LEU A 87 -2.13 8.46 -7.90
CA LEU A 87 -1.61 9.76 -7.49
C LEU A 87 -0.79 9.67 -6.20
N ARG A 88 -1.28 8.88 -5.23
CA ARG A 88 -0.56 8.64 -3.97
C ARG A 88 0.76 7.90 -4.21
N GLU A 89 0.75 6.90 -5.08
CA GLU A 89 1.97 6.18 -5.46
C GLU A 89 3.01 7.12 -6.09
N HIS A 90 2.57 7.99 -7.01
CA HIS A 90 3.44 8.98 -7.64
C HIS A 90 4.07 9.92 -6.60
N HIS A 91 3.27 10.42 -5.66
CA HIS A 91 3.76 11.29 -4.59
C HIS A 91 4.82 10.60 -3.73
N TYR A 92 4.62 9.32 -3.38
CA TYR A 92 5.60 8.58 -2.59
C TYR A 92 6.88 8.28 -3.35
N LYS A 93 6.80 7.95 -4.64
CA LYS A 93 7.99 7.75 -5.47
C LYS A 93 8.82 9.04 -5.56
N THR A 94 8.19 10.19 -5.73
CA THR A 94 8.88 11.48 -5.76
C THR A 94 9.52 11.80 -4.41
N ARG A 95 8.80 11.59 -3.30
CA ARG A 95 9.35 11.78 -1.95
C ARG A 95 10.58 10.90 -1.71
N ASP A 96 10.48 9.62 -2.02
CA ASP A 96 11.56 8.67 -1.79
C ASP A 96 12.78 8.97 -2.69
N ALA A 97 12.55 9.43 -3.92
CA ALA A 97 13.63 9.89 -4.81
C ALA A 97 14.35 11.14 -4.27
N VAL A 98 13.61 12.11 -3.72
CA VAL A 98 14.19 13.31 -3.10
C VAL A 98 15.02 12.94 -1.87
N ILE A 99 14.51 12.05 -1.02
CA ILE A 99 15.23 11.57 0.16
C ILE A 99 16.51 10.85 -0.25
N GLN A 100 16.43 9.94 -1.22
CA GLN A 100 17.60 9.23 -1.72
C GLN A 100 18.65 10.21 -2.28
N HIS A 101 18.22 11.18 -3.08
CA HIS A 101 19.12 12.19 -3.63
C HIS A 101 19.79 13.03 -2.55
N TYR A 102 19.07 13.38 -1.48
CA TYR A 102 19.62 14.12 -0.36
C TYR A 102 20.68 13.32 0.42
N ILE A 103 20.43 12.03 0.65
CA ILE A 103 21.40 11.12 1.30
C ILE A 103 22.68 11.02 0.48
N GLU A 104 22.56 10.92 -0.85
CA GLU A 104 23.71 10.87 -1.76
C GLU A 104 24.53 12.17 -1.76
N LEU A 105 23.87 13.34 -1.63
CA LEU A 105 24.55 14.64 -1.60
C LEU A 105 25.26 14.92 -0.27
N HIS A 106 24.72 14.45 0.86
CA HIS A 106 25.21 14.79 2.19
C HIS A 106 25.55 13.54 3.02
N PRO A 107 26.48 12.69 2.55
CA PRO A 107 26.77 11.41 3.21
C PRO A 107 27.21 11.58 4.68
N LYS A 108 27.89 12.69 5.00
CA LYS A 108 28.35 13.01 6.36
C LYS A 108 27.25 13.14 7.40
N ASP A 109 26.05 13.57 6.98
CA ASP A 109 24.90 13.69 7.89
C ASP A 109 24.34 12.30 8.27
N PHE A 110 24.68 11.28 7.49
CA PHE A 110 24.18 9.91 7.61
C PHE A 110 25.26 8.90 8.06
N ASP A 111 26.48 9.35 8.38
CA ASP A 111 27.58 8.46 8.79
C ASP A 111 27.24 7.64 10.05
N HIS A 112 26.37 8.16 10.92
CA HIS A 112 25.90 7.46 12.12
C HIS A 112 25.10 6.18 11.84
N PHE A 113 24.61 5.98 10.61
CA PHE A 113 23.95 4.73 10.21
C PHE A 113 24.96 3.60 9.96
N ASN A 114 26.23 3.93 9.70
CA ASN A 114 27.29 2.97 9.46
C ASN A 114 27.97 2.48 10.75
N ASP A 115 27.76 3.16 11.88
CA ASP A 115 28.36 2.85 13.20
C ASP A 115 27.76 1.62 13.92
N SER A 116 27.14 0.70 13.17
CA SER A 116 26.49 -0.53 13.65
C SER A 116 27.41 -1.52 14.40
N THR A 117 28.70 -1.20 14.57
CA THR A 117 29.58 -1.90 15.52
C THR A 117 29.14 -1.75 16.99
N TYR A 118 28.21 -0.83 17.31
CA TYR A 118 27.80 -0.55 18.71
C TYR A 118 26.35 -0.87 19.10
N PHE A 119 25.54 -1.49 18.23
CA PHE A 119 24.19 -1.97 18.62
C PHE A 119 24.13 -3.50 18.62
N ILE A 120 24.55 -4.05 19.77
CA ILE A 120 24.50 -5.48 20.18
C ILE A 120 23.20 -5.80 20.93
#